data_AF-M8EFU5-F1
#
_entry.id   AF-M8EFU5-F1
#
_cell.length_a   1.000
_cell.length_b   1.000
_cell.length_c   1.000
_cell.angle_alpha   90.00
_cell.angle_beta   90.00
_cell.angle_gamma   90.00
#
_symmetry.space_group_name_H-M   'P 1'
#
loop_
_entity.id
_entity.type
_entity.pdbx_description
1 polymer ?
#
loop_
_entity_poly.entity_id
_entity_poly.type
_entity_poly.pdbx_seq_one_letter_code
_entity_poly.pdbx_strand_id
1 'polypeptide(L)'
;MKKQPTVILAVAAALSGALLGGCEAPDVSTWISGSGGQSTTAPEGQATGEETTIPEAPSIDWNAIPETFVLAPGSEKALPHGEGVTYHISAPDVATVSPDGKLAISEHAAIGSKAEVTVEYQGQTKTAQITVKSSLSETIMMVNSVPTVTNPTDLAVVVNKQRSLPVDYIPPGLTEPNVPFPFSGKAEKKLLREPAARALESLFAAAEKDGIQLYGVSGYRSYRTQKSLFDGYVKTQGAEHAARYSANPGKSEHQTGLAMDVSGADSRTRLEEPFADTPEGKWLAAHCAEHGFIIRYPKGKEEITGYAYEPWHLRYVGTTMAKEIMEKGITLEEYFQDAVAVQSQS
;
A
#
# COMPACT_ATOMS: atom_id res chain seq x y z
N MET A 1 17.68 26.13 49.07
CA MET A 1 16.93 27.31 49.56
C MET A 1 16.69 28.27 48.39
N LYS A 2 15.46 28.83 48.32
CA LYS A 2 14.92 29.85 47.38
C LYS A 2 14.60 29.31 45.95
N LYS A 3 13.39 28.77 45.72
CA LYS A 3 12.07 29.39 45.41
C LYS A 3 11.96 29.96 43.98
N GLN A 4 11.09 29.30 43.21
CA GLN A 4 10.48 29.69 41.91
C GLN A 4 9.67 30.99 42.03
N PRO A 5 9.22 31.55 40.88
CA PRO A 5 7.76 31.64 40.74
C PRO A 5 7.21 31.12 39.41
N THR A 6 6.06 30.48 39.56
CA THR A 6 5.02 30.11 38.61
C THR A 6 4.45 31.31 37.85
N VAL A 7 4.10 31.13 36.57
CA VAL A 7 3.11 31.96 35.88
C VAL A 7 1.97 31.07 35.40
N ILE A 8 0.82 31.23 36.04
CA ILE A 8 -0.51 30.84 35.58
C ILE A 8 -1.11 32.12 34.98
N LEU A 9 -1.69 32.03 33.79
CA LEU A 9 -2.77 32.94 33.41
C LEU A 9 -3.85 32.17 32.66
N ALA A 10 -5.07 32.32 33.16
CA ALA A 10 -6.29 31.76 32.65
C ALA A 10 -7.28 32.88 32.31
N VAL A 11 -8.30 32.50 31.54
CA VAL A 11 -9.65 33.10 31.43
C VAL A 11 -9.83 34.28 30.47
N ALA A 12 -10.65 34.05 29.44
CA ALA A 12 -11.84 34.87 29.17
C ALA A 12 -12.85 34.10 28.30
N ALA A 13 -13.98 33.74 28.90
CA ALA A 13 -15.23 33.35 28.26
C ALA A 13 -16.29 34.43 28.58
N ALA A 14 -17.37 34.46 27.77
CA ALA A 14 -18.64 35.23 27.84
C ALA A 14 -18.83 36.11 26.58
N LEU A 15 -20.02 36.34 26.00
CA LEU A 15 -21.44 36.25 26.38
C LEU A 15 -22.26 35.68 25.17
N SER A 16 -23.35 34.89 25.27
CA SER A 16 -24.68 35.02 25.92
C SER A 16 -25.64 36.08 25.36
N GLY A 17 -26.85 35.61 25.00
CA GLY A 17 -28.08 36.41 24.76
C GLY A 17 -28.95 35.82 23.64
N ALA A 18 -29.72 34.75 23.87
CA ALA A 18 -31.09 34.70 24.41
C ALA A 18 -32.17 35.25 23.47
N LEU A 19 -33.15 34.41 23.11
CA LEU A 19 -34.57 34.75 23.13
C LEU A 19 -35.43 33.49 23.28
N LEU A 20 -36.24 33.52 24.33
CA LEU A 20 -37.25 32.55 24.75
C LEU A 20 -38.58 32.81 24.02
N GLY A 21 -39.37 31.75 23.90
CA GLY A 21 -40.79 31.75 23.57
C GLY A 21 -41.13 30.47 22.80
N GLY A 22 -41.91 29.51 23.28
CA GLY A 22 -42.94 29.56 24.31
C GLY A 22 -44.25 29.06 23.68
N CYS A 23 -44.67 27.87 24.13
CA CYS A 23 -46.04 27.36 24.21
C CYS A 23 -46.92 27.09 22.97
N GLU A 24 -47.48 25.87 23.05
CA GLU A 24 -48.86 25.46 22.75
C GLU A 24 -49.25 25.06 21.32
N ALA A 25 -49.52 23.75 21.20
CA ALA A 25 -50.44 23.18 20.24
C ALA A 25 -51.90 23.43 20.68
N PRO A 26 -52.84 23.46 19.72
CA PRO A 26 -54.19 23.00 19.99
C PRO A 26 -54.54 21.78 19.14
N ASP A 27 -55.09 20.80 19.85
CA ASP A 27 -55.99 19.78 19.32
C ASP A 27 -57.41 20.37 19.19
N VAL A 28 -58.30 19.58 18.60
CA VAL A 28 -59.75 19.54 18.73
C VAL A 28 -60.53 20.06 17.51
N SER A 29 -60.95 19.06 16.72
CA SER A 29 -62.26 18.86 16.08
C SER A 29 -63.21 20.04 15.88
N THR A 30 -63.76 20.13 14.67
CA THR A 30 -65.22 20.03 14.38
C THR A 30 -65.47 20.47 12.94
N TRP A 31 -65.97 19.58 12.07
CA TRP A 31 -66.95 19.94 11.03
C TRP A 31 -67.86 18.72 10.80
N ILE A 32 -69.14 18.90 11.12
CA ILE A 32 -70.27 17.99 10.91
C ILE A 32 -71.18 18.57 9.84
N SER A 33 -71.91 17.66 9.16
CA SER A 33 -73.12 17.82 8.33
C SER A 33 -72.87 18.15 6.86
N GLY A 34 -73.56 17.56 5.87
CA GLY A 34 -74.65 16.58 5.73
C GLY A 34 -74.63 16.22 4.22
N SER A 35 -75.24 15.18 3.65
CA SER A 35 -76.60 14.64 3.68
C SER A 35 -76.58 13.52 2.60
N GLY A 36 -76.97 12.28 2.87
CA GLY A 36 -78.32 11.76 2.66
C GLY A 36 -78.57 11.27 1.21
N GLY A 37 -78.83 9.97 1.01
CA GLY A 37 -79.47 9.51 -0.23
C GLY A 37 -79.19 8.07 -0.73
N GLN A 38 -79.97 7.12 -0.20
CA GLN A 38 -80.57 5.95 -0.87
C GLN A 38 -79.76 4.77 -1.46
N SER A 39 -80.34 3.61 -1.13
CA SER A 39 -80.04 2.23 -1.49
C SER A 39 -80.52 1.84 -2.89
N THR A 40 -79.72 1.07 -3.63
CA THR A 40 -80.19 0.04 -4.59
C THR A 40 -79.21 -1.12 -4.66
N THR A 41 -79.73 -2.34 -4.80
CA THR A 41 -79.10 -3.66 -4.70
C THR A 41 -78.55 -4.22 -6.03
N ALA A 42 -77.47 -5.03 -5.91
CA ALA A 42 -77.01 -6.19 -6.73
C ALA A 42 -76.37 -5.94 -8.12
N PRO A 43 -75.53 -6.85 -8.69
CA PRO A 43 -75.20 -8.23 -8.25
C PRO A 43 -73.69 -8.57 -8.14
N GLU A 44 -73.44 -9.77 -7.63
CA GLU A 44 -72.15 -10.45 -7.45
C GLU A 44 -71.38 -10.64 -8.77
N GLY A 45 -70.10 -10.27 -8.75
CA GLY A 45 -69.11 -10.65 -9.76
C GLY A 45 -68.00 -11.45 -9.09
N GLN A 46 -67.86 -12.72 -9.47
CA GLN A 46 -66.70 -13.55 -9.14
C GLN A 46 -65.45 -12.94 -9.80
N ALA A 47 -64.61 -12.30 -9.00
CA ALA A 47 -63.24 -11.99 -9.39
C ALA A 47 -62.38 -13.21 -9.04
N THR A 48 -61.91 -13.92 -10.05
CA THR A 48 -60.82 -14.88 -9.95
C THR A 48 -59.59 -14.12 -9.47
N GLY A 49 -59.23 -14.28 -8.20
CA GLY A 49 -57.97 -13.79 -7.67
C GLY A 49 -56.83 -14.58 -8.30
N GLU A 50 -56.25 -14.04 -9.37
CA GLU A 50 -54.84 -14.29 -9.67
C GLU A 50 -54.06 -13.62 -8.55
N GLU A 51 -53.64 -14.44 -7.58
CA GLU A 51 -52.66 -14.09 -6.57
C GLU A 51 -51.37 -13.75 -7.32
N THR A 52 -51.25 -12.46 -7.66
CA THR A 52 -50.03 -11.88 -8.20
C THR A 52 -49.04 -11.92 -7.06
N THR A 53 -48.24 -12.99 -7.03
CA THR A 53 -47.06 -13.08 -6.18
C THR A 53 -46.19 -11.89 -6.56
N ILE A 54 -46.20 -10.85 -5.73
CA ILE A 54 -45.24 -9.76 -5.81
C ILE A 54 -43.89 -10.46 -5.68
N PRO A 55 -43.01 -10.41 -6.69
CA PRO A 55 -41.70 -11.03 -6.59
C PRO A 55 -41.02 -10.45 -5.36
N GLU A 56 -40.66 -11.33 -4.44
CA GLU A 56 -39.98 -10.97 -3.20
C GLU A 56 -38.74 -10.15 -3.59
N ALA A 57 -38.68 -8.91 -3.09
CA ALA A 57 -37.59 -7.99 -3.43
C ALA A 57 -36.25 -8.69 -3.13
N PRO A 58 -35.24 -8.64 -4.03
CA PRO A 58 -33.99 -9.33 -3.81
C PRO A 58 -33.40 -8.94 -2.45
N SER A 59 -33.32 -9.91 -1.54
CA SER A 59 -32.71 -9.72 -0.23
C SER A 59 -31.20 -9.61 -0.42
N ILE A 60 -30.68 -8.38 -0.44
CA ILE A 60 -29.25 -8.11 -0.51
C ILE A 60 -28.57 -8.59 0.78
N ASP A 61 -27.63 -9.52 0.65
CA ASP A 61 -26.73 -9.88 1.75
C ASP A 61 -25.65 -8.80 1.91
N TRP A 62 -25.97 -7.78 2.71
CA TRP A 62 -25.03 -6.70 3.02
C TRP A 62 -23.78 -7.20 3.76
N ASN A 63 -23.79 -8.38 4.38
CA ASN A 63 -22.60 -8.94 5.04
C ASN A 63 -21.56 -9.46 4.05
N ALA A 64 -21.96 -9.75 2.80
CA ALA A 64 -21.05 -10.12 1.73
C ALA A 64 -20.15 -8.95 1.26
N ILE A 65 -20.45 -7.72 1.70
CA ILE A 65 -19.66 -6.51 1.44
C ILE A 65 -18.91 -6.18 2.74
N PRO A 66 -17.63 -6.56 2.91
CA PRO A 66 -16.83 -6.19 4.07
C PRO A 66 -16.46 -4.69 4.04
N GLU A 67 -15.83 -4.18 5.09
CA GLU A 67 -15.25 -2.83 5.08
C GLU A 67 -14.10 -2.72 4.06
N THR A 68 -13.36 -3.81 3.83
CA THR A 68 -12.23 -3.84 2.91
C THR A 68 -12.12 -5.18 2.19
N PHE A 69 -11.96 -5.11 0.87
CA PHE A 69 -11.51 -6.19 0.01
C PHE A 69 -9.99 -6.09 -0.21
N VAL A 70 -9.29 -7.22 -0.07
CA VAL A 70 -7.89 -7.36 -0.48
C VAL A 70 -7.88 -8.35 -1.64
N LEU A 71 -7.54 -7.88 -2.84
CA LEU A 71 -7.72 -8.64 -4.09
C LEU A 71 -6.45 -8.54 -4.96
N ALA A 72 -6.11 -9.62 -5.66
CA ALA A 72 -4.97 -9.65 -6.57
C ALA A 72 -5.30 -9.02 -7.93
N PRO A 73 -4.32 -8.51 -8.69
CA PRO A 73 -4.52 -8.14 -10.08
C PRO A 73 -5.12 -9.30 -10.89
N GLY A 74 -6.11 -9.00 -11.73
CA GLY A 74 -6.84 -10.00 -12.53
C GLY A 74 -7.80 -10.89 -11.75
N SER A 75 -7.91 -10.72 -10.42
CA SER A 75 -8.88 -11.48 -9.62
C SER A 75 -10.29 -10.89 -9.70
N GLU A 76 -11.26 -11.73 -9.38
CA GLU A 76 -12.68 -11.40 -9.43
C GLU A 76 -13.37 -11.78 -8.13
N LYS A 77 -14.39 -11.01 -7.76
CA LYS A 77 -15.23 -11.25 -6.58
C LYS A 77 -16.68 -10.98 -6.92
N ALA A 78 -17.57 -11.89 -6.54
CA ALA A 78 -19.00 -11.64 -6.63
C ALA A 78 -19.46 -10.67 -5.53
N LEU A 79 -20.20 -9.64 -5.93
CA LEU A 79 -20.96 -8.76 -5.06
C LEU A 79 -22.45 -9.16 -5.08
N PRO A 80 -23.24 -8.73 -4.09
CA PRO A 80 -24.69 -8.84 -4.16
C PRO A 80 -25.21 -8.15 -5.42
N HIS A 81 -26.05 -8.84 -6.19
CA HIS A 81 -26.59 -8.40 -7.47
C HIS A 81 -28.07 -8.74 -7.59
N GLY A 82 -28.76 -8.08 -8.52
CA GLY A 82 -30.19 -8.25 -8.74
C GLY A 82 -30.80 -7.01 -9.40
N GLU A 83 -32.08 -7.11 -9.76
CA GLU A 83 -32.80 -5.97 -10.32
C GLU A 83 -32.84 -4.81 -9.31
N GLY A 84 -32.49 -3.60 -9.77
CA GLY A 84 -32.43 -2.40 -8.94
C GLY A 84 -31.17 -2.22 -8.10
N VAL A 85 -30.20 -3.14 -8.17
CA VAL A 85 -28.87 -2.96 -7.56
C VAL A 85 -27.98 -2.14 -8.51
N THR A 86 -27.32 -1.13 -7.97
CA THR A 86 -26.34 -0.32 -8.73
C THR A 86 -24.99 -0.29 -8.02
N TYR A 87 -23.94 -0.05 -8.80
CA TYR A 87 -22.57 0.00 -8.32
C TYR A 87 -21.90 1.29 -8.75
N HIS A 88 -21.06 1.84 -7.87
CA HIS A 88 -20.16 2.95 -8.19
C HIS A 88 -18.73 2.60 -7.79
N ILE A 89 -17.79 2.78 -8.73
CA ILE A 89 -16.35 2.59 -8.50
C ILE A 89 -15.63 3.93 -8.54
N SER A 90 -14.84 4.23 -7.51
CA SER A 90 -14.08 5.49 -7.43
C SER A 90 -12.85 5.55 -8.34
N ALA A 91 -12.27 4.39 -8.71
CA ALA A 91 -11.09 4.28 -9.58
C ALA A 91 -11.27 3.18 -10.66
N PRO A 92 -11.92 3.51 -11.80
CA PRO A 92 -12.25 2.53 -12.84
C PRO A 92 -11.04 1.90 -13.56
N ASP A 93 -9.86 2.50 -13.44
CA ASP A 93 -8.58 1.97 -13.92
C ASP A 93 -8.02 0.84 -13.02
N VAL A 94 -8.44 0.83 -11.75
CA VAL A 94 -8.05 -0.18 -10.75
C VAL A 94 -9.05 -1.34 -10.73
N ALA A 95 -10.34 -1.05 -10.72
CA ALA A 95 -11.39 -2.05 -10.62
C ALA A 95 -12.63 -1.69 -11.45
N THR A 96 -13.40 -2.70 -11.83
CA THR A 96 -14.69 -2.54 -12.52
C THR A 96 -15.72 -3.46 -11.90
N VAL A 97 -17.01 -3.13 -12.04
CA VAL A 97 -18.12 -4.02 -11.65
C VAL A 97 -19.03 -4.17 -12.85
N SER A 98 -19.27 -5.40 -13.29
CA SER A 98 -20.25 -5.70 -14.34
C SER A 98 -21.69 -5.69 -13.77
N PRO A 99 -22.73 -5.57 -14.63
CA PRO A 99 -24.11 -5.51 -14.18
C PRO A 99 -24.59 -6.73 -13.37
N ASP A 100 -23.98 -7.90 -13.56
CA ASP A 100 -24.20 -9.13 -12.79
C ASP A 100 -23.43 -9.16 -11.45
N GLY A 101 -22.85 -8.03 -11.03
CA GLY A 101 -22.17 -7.86 -9.75
C GLY A 101 -20.79 -8.49 -9.69
N LYS A 102 -20.12 -8.75 -10.82
CA LYS A 102 -18.74 -9.21 -10.80
C LYS A 102 -17.79 -8.04 -10.66
N LEU A 103 -17.23 -7.87 -9.46
CA LEU A 103 -16.11 -6.98 -9.20
C LEU A 103 -14.82 -7.60 -9.75
N ALA A 104 -14.18 -6.95 -10.71
CA ALA A 104 -12.93 -7.40 -11.32
C ALA A 104 -11.81 -6.39 -11.06
N ILE A 105 -10.63 -6.86 -10.69
CA ILE A 105 -9.43 -6.02 -10.58
C ILE A 105 -8.68 -6.05 -11.91
N SER A 106 -8.28 -4.89 -12.41
CA SER A 106 -7.47 -4.78 -13.63
C SER A 106 -6.21 -5.65 -13.52
N GLU A 107 -5.89 -6.41 -14.57
CA GLU A 107 -4.63 -7.18 -14.66
C GLU A 107 -3.39 -6.29 -14.56
N HIS A 108 -3.55 -5.00 -14.86
CA HIS A 108 -2.48 -4.00 -14.81
C HIS A 108 -2.54 -3.11 -13.57
N ALA A 109 -3.47 -3.38 -12.64
CA ALA A 109 -3.54 -2.63 -11.39
C ALA A 109 -2.22 -2.81 -10.61
N ALA A 110 -1.58 -1.70 -10.27
CA ALA A 110 -0.36 -1.74 -9.48
C ALA A 110 -0.68 -2.24 -8.06
N ILE A 111 0.19 -3.06 -7.49
CA ILE A 111 0.08 -3.46 -6.09
C ILE A 111 0.07 -2.23 -5.18
N GLY A 112 -0.84 -2.21 -4.22
CA GLY A 112 -1.08 -1.10 -3.30
C GLY A 112 -2.03 -0.03 -3.86
N SER A 113 -2.49 -0.16 -5.11
CA SER A 113 -3.58 0.68 -5.63
C SER A 113 -4.83 0.49 -4.79
N LYS A 114 -5.58 1.58 -4.61
CA LYS A 114 -6.82 1.62 -3.84
C LYS A 114 -7.97 2.07 -4.72
N ALA A 115 -9.13 1.49 -4.48
CA ALA A 115 -10.41 1.90 -5.07
C ALA A 115 -11.50 1.76 -4.00
N GLU A 116 -12.68 2.28 -4.27
CA GLU A 116 -13.87 2.07 -3.46
C GLU A 116 -14.96 1.50 -4.35
N VAL A 117 -15.71 0.53 -3.83
CA VAL A 117 -16.95 0.08 -4.43
C VAL A 117 -18.11 0.44 -3.51
N THR A 118 -19.08 1.18 -4.04
CA THR A 118 -20.33 1.46 -3.36
C THR A 118 -21.43 0.66 -4.03
N VAL A 119 -22.12 -0.17 -3.24
CA VAL A 119 -23.32 -0.92 -3.66
C VAL A 119 -24.54 -0.18 -3.14
N GLU A 120 -25.52 0.07 -4.01
CA GLU A 120 -26.77 0.74 -3.65
C GLU A 120 -27.97 -0.12 -4.04
N TYR A 121 -28.95 -0.20 -3.13
CA TYR A 121 -30.21 -0.90 -3.35
C TYR A 121 -31.31 -0.29 -2.48
N GLN A 122 -32.44 0.09 -3.09
CA GLN A 122 -33.60 0.67 -2.39
C GLN A 122 -33.25 1.84 -1.42
N GLY A 123 -32.29 2.68 -1.80
CA GLY A 123 -31.83 3.81 -0.98
C GLY A 123 -30.92 3.44 0.19
N GLN A 124 -30.58 2.16 0.37
CA GLN A 124 -29.50 1.72 1.25
C GLN A 124 -28.20 1.65 0.46
N THR A 125 -27.10 2.07 1.09
CA THR A 125 -25.76 2.02 0.50
C THR A 125 -24.78 1.35 1.43
N LYS A 126 -23.82 0.63 0.85
CA LYS A 126 -22.64 0.14 1.56
C LYS A 126 -21.41 0.30 0.70
N THR A 127 -20.37 0.90 1.29
CA THR A 127 -19.09 1.14 0.64
C THR A 127 -18.03 0.23 1.22
N ALA A 128 -17.24 -0.41 0.35
CA ALA A 128 -16.07 -1.17 0.71
C ALA A 128 -14.83 -0.56 0.06
N GLN A 129 -13.75 -0.48 0.82
CA GLN A 129 -12.42 -0.19 0.28
C GLN A 129 -11.90 -1.41 -0.49
N ILE A 130 -11.17 -1.19 -1.56
CA ILE A 130 -10.46 -2.22 -2.31
C ILE A 130 -8.98 -1.88 -2.22
N THR A 131 -8.16 -2.84 -1.79
CA THR A 131 -6.71 -2.74 -1.84
C THR A 131 -6.17 -3.86 -2.70
N VAL A 132 -5.39 -3.50 -3.73
CA VAL A 132 -4.78 -4.48 -4.62
C VAL A 132 -3.53 -5.07 -3.95
N LYS A 133 -3.54 -6.35 -3.60
CA LYS A 133 -2.37 -7.09 -3.07
C LYS A 133 -2.36 -8.51 -3.62
N SER A 134 -1.18 -9.07 -3.83
CA SER A 134 -0.98 -10.48 -4.20
C SER A 134 -0.31 -11.23 -3.06
N SER A 135 -0.54 -12.55 -2.95
CA SER A 135 0.28 -13.35 -2.05
C SER A 135 1.71 -13.47 -2.60
N LEU A 136 2.69 -13.54 -1.69
CA LEU A 136 4.05 -13.91 -2.08
C LEU A 136 4.09 -15.31 -2.69
N SER A 137 3.24 -16.23 -2.21
CA SER A 137 3.19 -17.61 -2.70
C SER A 137 2.70 -17.73 -4.16
N GLU A 138 1.87 -16.78 -4.62
CA GLU A 138 1.34 -16.75 -5.99
C GLU A 138 2.33 -16.19 -7.01
N THR A 139 3.35 -15.46 -6.53
CA THR A 139 4.30 -14.73 -7.36
C THR A 139 5.67 -15.40 -7.42
N ILE A 140 5.72 -16.72 -7.19
CA ILE A 140 6.95 -17.51 -7.17
C ILE A 140 6.76 -18.87 -7.85
N MET A 141 7.80 -19.34 -8.54
CA MET A 141 7.84 -20.65 -9.19
C MET A 141 9.24 -21.28 -9.09
N MET A 142 9.34 -22.59 -9.21
CA MET A 142 10.64 -23.27 -9.23
C MET A 142 11.21 -23.30 -10.65
N VAL A 143 12.33 -22.61 -10.88
CA VAL A 143 13.08 -22.65 -12.14
C VAL A 143 14.43 -23.30 -11.85
N ASN A 144 14.68 -24.49 -12.42
CA ASN A 144 15.90 -25.27 -12.16
C ASN A 144 16.21 -25.45 -10.66
N SER A 145 15.18 -25.75 -9.86
CA SER A 145 15.26 -25.86 -8.39
C SER A 145 15.58 -24.56 -7.65
N VAL A 146 15.49 -23.39 -8.32
CA VAL A 146 15.60 -22.08 -7.69
C VAL A 146 14.22 -21.42 -7.59
N PRO A 147 13.77 -21.02 -6.38
CA PRO A 147 12.53 -20.27 -6.20
C PRO A 147 12.67 -18.88 -6.83
N THR A 148 11.99 -18.67 -7.95
CA THR A 148 12.13 -17.52 -8.85
C THR A 148 10.82 -16.75 -8.95
N VAL A 149 10.87 -15.43 -8.83
CA VAL A 149 9.70 -14.56 -8.91
C VAL A 149 9.13 -14.54 -10.33
N THR A 150 7.80 -14.49 -10.45
CA THR A 150 7.09 -14.46 -11.73
C THR A 150 6.77 -13.05 -12.22
N ASN A 151 6.90 -12.05 -11.34
CA ASN A 151 6.59 -10.65 -11.57
C ASN A 151 7.83 -9.72 -11.46
N PRO A 152 8.96 -10.00 -12.12
CA PRO A 152 10.22 -9.29 -11.88
C PRO A 152 10.18 -7.80 -12.25
N THR A 153 9.23 -7.37 -13.08
CA THR A 153 9.05 -5.96 -13.48
C THR A 153 8.15 -5.16 -12.54
N ASP A 154 7.46 -5.80 -11.60
CA ASP A 154 6.62 -5.12 -10.62
C ASP A 154 7.48 -4.19 -9.73
N LEU A 155 6.96 -3.01 -9.38
CA LEU A 155 7.62 -2.10 -8.44
C LEU A 155 7.63 -2.69 -7.02
N ALA A 156 6.67 -3.55 -6.70
CA ALA A 156 6.53 -4.18 -5.40
C ALA A 156 7.13 -5.59 -5.32
N VAL A 157 7.89 -6.03 -6.34
CA VAL A 157 8.51 -7.36 -6.35
C VAL A 157 9.35 -7.60 -5.09
N VAL A 158 9.15 -8.73 -4.42
CA VAL A 158 9.95 -9.10 -3.24
C VAL A 158 11.06 -10.04 -3.66
N VAL A 159 12.30 -9.57 -3.50
CA VAL A 159 13.54 -10.32 -3.76
C VAL A 159 14.30 -10.39 -2.43
N ASN A 160 14.64 -11.60 -2.00
CA ASN A 160 15.32 -11.84 -0.73
C ASN A 160 15.99 -13.23 -0.73
N LYS A 161 16.44 -13.71 0.43
CA LYS A 161 17.11 -15.03 0.56
C LYS A 161 16.25 -16.22 0.07
N GLN A 162 14.93 -16.10 0.01
CA GLN A 162 14.01 -17.15 -0.44
C GLN A 162 13.47 -16.92 -1.86
N ARG A 163 13.60 -15.71 -2.42
CA ARG A 163 12.97 -15.30 -3.67
C ARG A 163 13.99 -14.69 -4.63
N SER A 164 14.27 -15.39 -5.73
CA SER A 164 15.26 -14.97 -6.73
C SER A 164 14.62 -14.28 -7.93
N LEU A 165 15.32 -13.34 -8.53
CA LEU A 165 15.07 -12.88 -9.89
C LEU A 165 15.57 -13.94 -10.90
N PRO A 166 15.02 -13.96 -12.13
CA PRO A 166 15.59 -14.71 -13.24
C PRO A 166 17.05 -14.31 -13.49
N VAL A 167 17.88 -15.29 -13.87
CA VAL A 167 19.33 -15.11 -14.07
C VAL A 167 19.68 -14.09 -15.17
N ASP A 168 18.81 -13.95 -16.15
CA ASP A 168 18.92 -13.05 -17.30
C ASP A 168 18.13 -11.76 -17.14
N TYR A 169 17.45 -11.57 -15.99
CA TYR A 169 16.66 -10.38 -15.76
C TYR A 169 17.54 -9.12 -15.70
N ILE A 170 17.25 -8.20 -16.61
CA ILE A 170 17.75 -6.83 -16.64
C ILE A 170 16.51 -5.93 -16.64
N PRO A 171 16.35 -5.03 -15.65
CA PRO A 171 15.19 -4.16 -15.59
C PRO A 171 15.16 -3.20 -16.78
N PRO A 172 13.97 -2.93 -17.36
CA PRO A 172 13.82 -1.93 -18.40
C PRO A 172 13.97 -0.52 -17.83
N GLY A 173 14.37 0.43 -18.68
CA GLY A 173 14.35 1.85 -18.33
C GLY A 173 15.34 2.24 -17.22
N LEU A 174 16.53 1.63 -17.19
CA LEU A 174 17.61 2.05 -16.30
C LEU A 174 18.14 3.43 -16.73
N THR A 175 18.21 4.37 -15.80
CA THR A 175 18.71 5.73 -15.99
C THR A 175 19.57 6.17 -14.80
N GLU A 176 20.51 7.08 -15.04
CA GLU A 176 21.29 7.73 -13.98
C GLU A 176 20.47 8.90 -13.42
N PRO A 177 20.09 8.88 -12.12
CA PRO A 177 19.42 10.01 -11.49
C PRO A 177 20.38 11.19 -11.33
N ASN A 178 19.84 12.40 -11.43
CA ASN A 178 20.57 13.64 -11.21
C ASN A 178 20.76 13.94 -9.71
N VAL A 179 21.57 13.12 -9.04
CA VAL A 179 21.93 13.27 -7.62
C VAL A 179 23.45 13.17 -7.44
N PRO A 180 24.03 13.75 -6.38
CA PRO A 180 25.46 13.62 -6.10
C PRO A 180 25.85 12.18 -5.74
N PHE A 181 27.02 11.76 -6.22
CA PHE A 181 27.70 10.50 -5.87
C PHE A 181 29.13 10.81 -5.41
N PRO A 182 29.74 10.03 -4.50
CA PRO A 182 31.10 10.26 -4.03
C PRO A 182 32.17 9.76 -5.03
N PHE A 183 31.79 9.51 -6.28
CA PHE A 183 32.65 9.05 -7.36
C PHE A 183 32.17 9.59 -8.71
N SER A 184 33.11 9.80 -9.63
CA SER A 184 32.86 10.33 -10.97
C SER A 184 32.77 9.22 -12.03
N GLY A 185 32.23 9.57 -13.20
CA GLY A 185 32.14 8.68 -14.35
C GLY A 185 30.85 7.85 -14.40
N LYS A 186 30.67 7.14 -15.51
CA LYS A 186 29.55 6.22 -15.72
C LYS A 186 29.79 4.93 -14.94
N ALA A 187 28.79 4.45 -14.22
CA ALA A 187 28.85 3.18 -13.53
C ALA A 187 27.44 2.57 -13.42
N GLU A 188 27.32 1.25 -13.55
CA GLU A 188 26.02 0.56 -13.40
C GLU A 188 25.37 0.85 -12.05
N LYS A 189 26.18 0.97 -11.00
CA LYS A 189 25.76 1.29 -9.62
C LYS A 189 25.27 2.72 -9.43
N LYS A 190 25.19 3.53 -10.48
CA LYS A 190 24.45 4.79 -10.44
C LYS A 190 23.04 4.65 -10.99
N LEU A 191 22.75 3.58 -11.73
CA LEU A 191 21.50 3.44 -12.44
C LEU A 191 20.37 3.00 -11.51
N LEU A 192 19.17 3.48 -11.80
CA LEU A 192 17.91 3.02 -11.22
C LEU A 192 16.88 2.89 -12.33
N ARG A 193 15.82 2.12 -12.10
CA ARG A 193 14.63 2.20 -12.95
C ARG A 193 14.07 3.62 -12.87
N GLU A 194 13.62 4.14 -14.00
CA GLU A 194 13.19 5.52 -14.15
C GLU A 194 12.24 6.06 -13.05
N PRO A 195 11.20 5.31 -12.58
CA PRO A 195 10.36 5.79 -11.48
C PRO A 195 11.13 5.99 -10.17
N ALA A 196 12.04 5.07 -9.85
CA ALA A 196 12.88 5.17 -8.66
C ALA A 196 13.94 6.27 -8.80
N ALA A 197 14.49 6.48 -10.01
CA ALA A 197 15.42 7.57 -10.29
C ALA A 197 14.78 8.95 -10.03
N ARG A 198 13.59 9.19 -10.60
CA ARG A 198 12.83 10.44 -10.39
C ARG A 198 12.44 10.64 -8.93
N ALA A 199 12.02 9.57 -8.26
CA ALA A 199 11.71 9.60 -6.83
C ALA A 199 12.95 9.96 -5.99
N LEU A 200 14.12 9.42 -6.33
CA LEU A 200 15.38 9.68 -5.63
C LEU A 200 15.80 11.15 -5.80
N GLU A 201 15.69 11.70 -7.01
CA GLU A 201 15.93 13.13 -7.26
C GLU A 201 15.01 14.01 -6.40
N SER A 202 13.72 13.65 -6.31
CA SER A 202 12.76 14.36 -5.45
C SER A 202 13.13 14.28 -3.98
N LEU A 203 13.55 13.11 -3.49
CA LEU A 203 14.00 12.90 -2.11
C LEU A 203 15.23 13.75 -1.79
N PHE A 204 16.23 13.76 -2.68
CA PHE A 204 17.46 14.52 -2.47
C PHE A 204 17.22 16.03 -2.53
N ALA A 205 16.35 16.50 -3.43
CA ALA A 205 15.96 17.90 -3.49
C ALA A 205 15.18 18.35 -2.24
N ALA A 206 14.39 17.46 -1.62
CA ALA A 206 13.75 17.74 -0.35
C ALA A 206 14.76 17.79 0.81
N ALA A 207 15.70 16.84 0.86
CA ALA A 207 16.78 16.83 1.83
C ALA A 207 17.61 18.13 1.78
N GLU A 208 17.99 18.56 0.57
CA GLU A 208 18.78 19.78 0.38
C GLU A 208 18.06 21.03 0.89
N LYS A 209 16.73 21.13 0.70
CA LYS A 209 15.92 22.25 1.23
C LYS A 209 15.92 22.30 2.76
N ASP A 210 16.05 21.14 3.41
CA ASP A 210 16.15 21.02 4.86
C ASP A 210 17.60 21.10 5.37
N GLY A 211 18.55 21.41 4.49
CA GLY A 211 19.98 21.51 4.83
C GLY A 211 20.67 20.16 5.03
N ILE A 212 20.06 19.07 4.55
CA ILE A 212 20.56 17.70 4.62
C ILE A 212 21.26 17.33 3.30
N GLN A 213 22.54 16.97 3.38
CA GLN A 213 23.32 16.58 2.21
C GLN A 213 23.42 15.06 2.09
N LEU A 214 22.77 14.51 1.07
CA LEU A 214 22.80 13.08 0.76
C LEU A 214 23.68 12.79 -0.45
N TYR A 215 24.17 11.55 -0.53
CA TYR A 215 24.91 11.00 -1.66
C TYR A 215 24.38 9.62 -2.03
N GLY A 216 24.15 9.37 -3.32
CA GLY A 216 23.97 8.01 -3.83
C GLY A 216 25.29 7.23 -3.77
N VAL A 217 25.24 5.94 -3.47
CA VAL A 217 26.43 5.10 -3.32
C VAL A 217 26.39 3.89 -4.25
N SER A 218 25.28 3.15 -4.25
CA SER A 218 25.10 1.94 -5.05
C SER A 218 23.62 1.66 -5.36
N GLY A 219 23.24 1.87 -6.61
CA GLY A 219 21.95 1.52 -7.21
C GLY A 219 21.98 0.15 -7.87
N TYR A 220 21.69 0.09 -9.17
CA TYR A 220 21.60 -1.15 -9.94
C TYR A 220 22.89 -1.98 -9.92
N ARG A 221 22.72 -3.29 -9.77
CA ARG A 221 23.81 -4.27 -9.85
C ARG A 221 23.34 -5.49 -10.61
N SER A 222 23.98 -5.77 -11.74
CA SER A 222 23.60 -6.91 -12.58
C SER A 222 23.81 -8.26 -11.86
N TYR A 223 23.10 -9.30 -12.30
CA TYR A 223 23.33 -10.68 -11.85
C TYR A 223 24.81 -11.07 -11.96
N ARG A 224 25.46 -10.72 -13.07
CA ARG A 224 26.87 -11.07 -13.36
C ARG A 224 27.83 -10.38 -12.37
N THR A 225 27.57 -9.11 -12.06
CA THR A 225 28.35 -8.38 -11.05
C THR A 225 28.13 -9.01 -9.68
N GLN A 226 26.88 -9.28 -9.28
CA GLN A 226 26.59 -9.93 -7.99
C GLN A 226 27.26 -11.31 -7.88
N LYS A 227 27.27 -12.08 -8.97
CA LYS A 227 28.00 -13.37 -9.03
C LYS A 227 29.50 -13.18 -8.83
N SER A 228 30.10 -12.21 -9.51
CA SER A 228 31.54 -11.95 -9.39
C SER A 228 31.92 -11.53 -7.96
N LEU A 229 31.09 -10.71 -7.30
CA LEU A 229 31.28 -10.35 -5.90
C LEU A 229 31.14 -11.55 -4.97
N PHE A 230 30.09 -12.34 -5.14
CA PHE A 230 29.83 -13.52 -4.33
C PHE A 230 30.97 -14.55 -4.44
N ASP A 231 31.39 -14.89 -5.67
CA ASP A 231 32.51 -15.80 -5.93
C ASP A 231 33.81 -15.29 -5.28
N GLY A 232 34.03 -13.97 -5.27
CA GLY A 232 35.15 -13.32 -4.61
C GLY A 232 35.13 -13.52 -3.08
N TYR A 233 33.97 -13.35 -2.45
CA TYR A 233 33.80 -13.62 -1.01
C TYR A 233 33.97 -15.10 -0.69
N VAL A 234 33.41 -16.01 -1.50
CA VAL A 234 33.60 -17.45 -1.31
C VAL A 234 35.09 -17.79 -1.33
N LYS A 235 35.84 -17.25 -2.30
CA LYS A 235 37.28 -17.50 -2.44
C LYS A 235 38.10 -16.97 -1.26
N THR A 236 37.70 -15.87 -0.66
CA THR A 236 38.51 -15.16 0.36
C THR A 236 38.08 -15.44 1.80
N GLN A 237 36.81 -15.75 2.03
CA GLN A 237 36.18 -15.83 3.35
C GLN A 237 35.37 -17.13 3.56
N GLY A 238 35.22 -17.95 2.50
CA GLY A 238 34.46 -19.20 2.55
C GLY A 238 32.98 -19.04 2.18
N ALA A 239 32.35 -20.14 1.77
CA ALA A 239 31.00 -20.13 1.21
C ALA A 239 29.91 -19.77 2.23
N GLU A 240 30.02 -20.27 3.46
CA GLU A 240 29.07 -19.98 4.54
C GLU A 240 29.08 -18.49 4.92
N HIS A 241 30.28 -17.92 5.06
CA HIS A 241 30.44 -16.48 5.31
C HIS A 241 29.88 -15.65 4.16
N ALA A 242 30.22 -16.00 2.91
CA ALA A 242 29.70 -15.31 1.73
C ALA A 242 28.16 -15.34 1.67
N ALA A 243 27.52 -16.48 1.96
CA ALA A 243 26.07 -16.62 1.97
C ALA A 243 25.38 -15.82 3.10
N ARG A 244 26.10 -15.52 4.18
CA ARG A 244 25.59 -14.73 5.30
C ARG A 244 25.60 -13.23 4.99
N TYR A 245 26.69 -12.72 4.43
CA TYR A 245 26.95 -11.28 4.27
C TYR A 245 26.81 -10.75 2.84
N SER A 246 26.74 -11.63 1.84
CA SER A 246 26.48 -11.25 0.45
C SER A 246 25.27 -11.99 -0.08
N ALA A 247 24.36 -11.24 -0.71
CA ALA A 247 23.25 -11.85 -1.44
C ALA A 247 23.79 -12.84 -2.48
N ASN A 248 23.15 -14.01 -2.57
CA ASN A 248 23.35 -14.90 -3.71
C ASN A 248 22.93 -14.17 -5.00
N PRO A 249 23.55 -14.46 -6.15
CA PRO A 249 23.12 -13.91 -7.44
C PRO A 249 21.62 -14.19 -7.67
N GLY A 250 20.89 -13.18 -8.17
CA GLY A 250 19.43 -13.23 -8.28
C GLY A 250 18.68 -12.87 -7.00
N LYS A 251 19.30 -12.88 -5.82
CA LYS A 251 18.66 -12.59 -4.53
C LYS A 251 19.01 -11.21 -3.95
N SER A 252 19.63 -10.35 -4.76
CA SER A 252 19.99 -8.98 -4.41
C SER A 252 18.94 -8.01 -4.95
N GLU A 253 18.39 -7.16 -4.09
CA GLU A 253 17.44 -6.13 -4.53
C GLU A 253 18.06 -5.12 -5.49
N HIS A 254 19.38 -4.90 -5.46
CA HIS A 254 20.05 -4.02 -6.43
C HIS A 254 19.81 -4.47 -7.88
N GLN A 255 19.59 -5.76 -8.14
CA GLN A 255 19.30 -6.23 -9.50
C GLN A 255 17.93 -5.76 -9.99
N THR A 256 16.99 -5.41 -9.11
CA THR A 256 15.69 -4.83 -9.50
C THR A 256 15.83 -3.44 -10.11
N GLY A 257 16.93 -2.72 -9.81
CA GLY A 257 17.07 -1.30 -10.10
C GLY A 257 16.11 -0.40 -9.29
N LEU A 258 15.51 -0.92 -8.22
CA LEU A 258 14.62 -0.18 -7.32
C LEU A 258 15.27 0.10 -5.96
N ALA A 259 16.48 -0.42 -5.71
CA ALA A 259 17.24 -0.19 -4.50
C ALA A 259 18.36 0.82 -4.73
N MET A 260 18.54 1.74 -3.78
CA MET A 260 19.67 2.67 -3.74
C MET A 260 20.25 2.72 -2.33
N ASP A 261 21.53 2.39 -2.23
CA ASP A 261 22.32 2.71 -1.06
C ASP A 261 22.65 4.21 -1.04
N VAL A 262 22.41 4.87 0.09
CA VAL A 262 22.71 6.29 0.28
C VAL A 262 23.68 6.52 1.43
N SER A 263 24.27 7.70 1.52
CA SER A 263 25.09 8.12 2.65
C SER A 263 24.99 9.63 2.87
N GLY A 264 25.39 10.09 4.05
CA GLY A 264 25.59 11.50 4.34
C GLY A 264 26.96 12.00 3.88
N ALA A 265 27.32 13.22 4.29
CA ALA A 265 28.61 13.81 3.96
C ALA A 265 29.80 13.10 4.65
N ASP A 266 29.58 12.53 5.84
CA ASP A 266 30.62 11.80 6.56
C ASP A 266 30.86 10.40 5.96
N SER A 267 32.02 10.19 5.36
CA SER A 267 32.37 8.88 4.79
C SER A 267 32.58 7.79 5.84
N ARG A 268 32.76 8.13 7.12
CA ARG A 268 32.98 7.14 8.20
C ARG A 268 31.72 6.36 8.56
N THR A 269 30.55 6.91 8.26
CA THR A 269 29.24 6.26 8.48
C THR A 269 28.66 5.71 7.17
N ARG A 270 29.42 5.72 6.08
CA ARG A 270 28.92 5.29 4.77
C ARG A 270 28.69 3.78 4.76
N LEU A 271 27.44 3.38 4.53
CA LEU A 271 27.00 1.98 4.50
C LEU A 271 27.28 1.23 5.81
N GLU A 272 27.13 1.94 6.94
CA GLU A 272 27.36 1.41 8.28
C GLU A 272 26.17 1.76 9.18
N GLU A 273 25.86 0.92 10.17
CA GLU A 273 24.73 1.13 11.08
C GLU A 273 24.72 2.52 11.76
N PRO A 274 25.86 3.12 12.17
CA PRO A 274 25.90 4.46 12.73
C PRO A 274 25.37 5.56 11.81
N PHE A 275 25.14 5.29 10.51
CA PHE A 275 24.41 6.21 9.63
C PHE A 275 23.05 6.59 10.20
N ALA A 276 22.36 5.66 10.87
CA ALA A 276 21.06 5.91 11.50
C ALA A 276 21.10 7.04 12.55
N ASP A 277 22.25 7.27 13.16
CA ASP A 277 22.41 8.26 14.23
C ASP A 277 22.77 9.66 13.70
N THR A 278 23.14 9.78 12.42
CA THR A 278 23.48 11.07 11.80
C THR A 278 22.22 11.90 11.51
N PRO A 279 22.34 13.22 11.31
CA PRO A 279 21.22 14.05 10.85
C PRO A 279 20.59 13.52 9.55
N GLU A 280 21.41 13.06 8.60
CA GLU A 280 20.97 12.52 7.32
C GLU A 280 20.18 11.21 7.47
N GLY A 281 20.66 10.26 8.27
CA GLY A 281 19.95 9.00 8.51
C GLY A 281 18.61 9.20 9.21
N LYS A 282 18.57 10.10 10.21
CA LYS A 282 17.33 10.47 10.92
C LYS A 282 16.32 11.14 9.99
N TRP A 283 16.78 12.06 9.15
CA TRP A 283 15.94 12.73 8.17
C TRP A 283 15.37 11.73 7.16
N LEU A 284 16.20 10.82 6.63
CA LEU A 284 15.76 9.78 5.73
C LEU A 284 14.68 8.87 6.36
N ALA A 285 14.89 8.42 7.59
CA ALA A 285 13.91 7.57 8.28
C ALA A 285 12.54 8.25 8.45
N ALA A 286 12.51 9.58 8.56
CA ALA A 286 11.28 10.36 8.67
C ALA A 286 10.61 10.64 7.31
N HIS A 287 11.39 10.89 6.25
CA HIS A 287 10.89 11.48 5.01
C HIS A 287 10.92 10.55 3.78
N CYS A 288 11.65 9.43 3.80
CA CYS A 288 11.82 8.59 2.62
C CYS A 288 10.49 8.05 2.06
N ALA A 289 9.52 7.79 2.94
CA ALA A 289 8.20 7.29 2.60
C ALA A 289 7.38 8.26 1.73
N GLU A 290 7.55 9.57 1.95
CA GLU A 290 6.88 10.62 1.19
C GLU A 290 7.25 10.57 -0.30
N HIS A 291 8.47 10.10 -0.58
CA HIS A 291 9.01 9.94 -1.93
C HIS A 291 8.93 8.50 -2.45
N GLY A 292 8.22 7.61 -1.75
CA GLY A 292 7.99 6.24 -2.20
C GLY A 292 9.10 5.24 -1.90
N PHE A 293 10.01 5.59 -0.99
CA PHE A 293 11.05 4.69 -0.49
C PHE A 293 10.75 4.19 0.92
N ILE A 294 11.18 2.96 1.21
CA ILE A 294 11.22 2.40 2.57
C ILE A 294 12.67 2.17 2.99
N ILE A 295 12.93 2.20 4.30
CA ILE A 295 14.14 1.59 4.85
C ILE A 295 13.94 0.08 4.80
N ARG A 296 14.61 -0.59 3.86
CA ARG A 296 14.24 -1.94 3.45
C ARG A 296 14.47 -2.99 4.53
N TYR A 297 15.56 -2.84 5.27
CA TYR A 297 16.02 -3.76 6.30
C TYR A 297 16.02 -3.02 7.64
N PRO A 298 14.86 -2.92 8.31
CA PRO A 298 14.75 -2.26 9.62
C PRO A 298 15.32 -3.15 10.74
N LYS A 299 15.72 -2.50 11.83
CA LYS A 299 16.32 -3.16 13.00
C LYS A 299 15.35 -4.14 13.65
N GLY A 300 15.83 -5.35 13.98
CA GLY A 300 15.01 -6.37 14.66
C GLY A 300 14.07 -7.16 13.74
N LYS A 301 14.24 -7.05 12.42
CA LYS A 301 13.44 -7.75 11.40
C LYS A 301 14.29 -8.69 10.54
N GLU A 302 15.45 -9.09 11.04
CA GLU A 302 16.42 -9.94 10.35
C GLU A 302 15.83 -11.34 10.05
N GLU A 303 15.02 -11.89 10.95
CA GLU A 303 14.33 -13.18 10.78
C GLU A 303 13.28 -13.16 9.65
N ILE A 304 12.80 -11.97 9.27
CA ILE A 304 11.80 -11.80 8.22
C ILE A 304 12.45 -11.46 6.89
N THR A 305 13.40 -10.52 6.89
CA THR A 305 14.05 -10.05 5.67
C THR A 305 15.23 -10.93 5.23
N GLY A 306 15.86 -11.61 6.20
CA GLY A 306 17.11 -12.35 6.02
C GLY A 306 18.37 -11.47 6.03
N TYR A 307 18.27 -10.17 6.25
CA TYR A 307 19.38 -9.21 6.23
C TYR A 307 19.45 -8.42 7.54
N ALA A 308 20.67 -8.01 7.91
CA ALA A 308 20.92 -7.18 9.09
C ALA A 308 20.29 -5.78 8.92
N TYR A 309 20.29 -4.98 9.99
CA TYR A 309 19.85 -3.59 9.90
C TYR A 309 20.71 -2.79 8.92
N GLU A 310 20.09 -2.19 7.90
CA GLU A 310 20.76 -1.36 6.90
C GLU A 310 20.03 -0.01 6.75
N PRO A 311 20.31 0.99 7.61
CA PRO A 311 19.66 2.30 7.57
C PRO A 311 19.89 3.08 6.27
N TRP A 312 20.88 2.68 5.48
CA TRP A 312 21.24 3.32 4.21
C TRP A 312 20.52 2.73 2.99
N HIS A 313 19.95 1.52 3.11
CA HIS A 313 19.41 0.78 1.96
C HIS A 313 17.95 1.18 1.72
N LEU A 314 17.73 2.04 0.73
CA LEU A 314 16.41 2.49 0.32
C LEU A 314 15.84 1.58 -0.75
N ARG A 315 14.58 1.16 -0.58
CA ARG A 315 13.82 0.39 -1.59
C ARG A 315 12.61 1.19 -2.07
N TYR A 316 12.54 1.46 -3.37
CA TYR A 316 11.38 2.10 -3.99
C TYR A 316 10.23 1.11 -4.17
N VAL A 317 9.05 1.50 -3.70
CA VAL A 317 7.78 0.75 -3.83
C VAL A 317 6.59 1.65 -4.20
N GLY A 318 6.84 2.95 -4.43
CA GLY A 318 5.80 3.95 -4.65
C GLY A 318 5.24 4.53 -3.34
N THR A 319 4.72 5.76 -3.40
CA THR A 319 4.37 6.56 -2.22
C THR A 319 3.31 5.93 -1.33
N THR A 320 2.23 5.39 -1.90
CA THR A 320 1.12 4.82 -1.11
C THR A 320 1.59 3.64 -0.26
N MET A 321 2.32 2.71 -0.87
CA MET A 321 2.83 1.53 -0.17
C MET A 321 3.93 1.91 0.82
N ALA A 322 4.85 2.78 0.43
CA ALA A 322 5.96 3.19 1.30
C ALA A 322 5.46 3.85 2.59
N LYS A 323 4.45 4.73 2.49
CA LYS A 323 3.80 5.34 3.66
C LYS A 323 3.17 4.29 4.56
N GLU A 324 2.38 3.36 4.00
CA GLU A 324 1.75 2.32 4.81
C GLU A 324 2.77 1.41 5.52
N ILE A 325 3.85 1.03 4.84
CA ILE A 325 4.92 0.20 5.41
C ILE A 325 5.63 0.93 6.56
N MET A 326 6.04 2.18 6.31
CA MET A 326 6.82 2.96 7.27
C MET A 326 5.98 3.41 8.47
N GLU A 327 4.72 3.79 8.28
CA GLU A 327 3.78 4.14 9.36
C GLU A 327 3.48 2.95 10.28
N LYS A 328 3.34 1.75 9.71
CA LYS A 328 3.10 0.51 10.48
C LYS A 328 4.36 -0.09 11.10
N GLY A 329 5.55 0.34 10.68
CA GLY A 329 6.82 -0.24 11.12
C GLY A 329 6.99 -1.72 10.70
N ILE A 330 6.45 -2.07 9.54
CA ILE A 330 6.52 -3.44 8.99
C ILE A 330 7.55 -3.54 7.86
N THR A 331 7.89 -4.75 7.44
CA THR A 331 8.74 -5.00 6.27
C THR A 331 7.91 -5.07 4.98
N LEU A 332 8.61 -5.05 3.83
CA LEU A 332 7.96 -5.32 2.55
C LEU A 332 7.38 -6.74 2.49
N GLU A 333 8.04 -7.72 3.12
CA GLU A 333 7.47 -9.06 3.28
C GLU A 333 6.15 -9.03 4.05
N GLU A 334 6.11 -8.45 5.25
CA GLU A 334 4.92 -8.39 6.10
C GLU A 334 3.75 -7.62 5.46
N TYR A 335 4.04 -6.69 4.55
CA TYR A 335 3.01 -5.99 3.77
C TYR A 335 2.17 -6.94 2.90
N PHE A 336 2.79 -8.01 2.41
CA PHE A 336 2.13 -9.09 1.67
C PHE A 336 1.84 -10.23 2.65
N GLN A 337 0.57 -10.40 3.01
CA GLN A 337 0.02 -11.10 4.20
C GLN A 337 0.44 -12.58 4.44
N ASP A 338 1.36 -13.16 3.66
CA ASP A 338 1.86 -14.54 3.75
C ASP A 338 3.39 -14.64 3.84
N ALA A 339 4.06 -13.67 4.47
CA ALA A 339 5.49 -13.74 4.72
C ALA A 339 5.85 -14.94 5.63
N VAL A 340 6.39 -16.00 5.03
CA VAL A 340 7.01 -17.09 5.79
C VAL A 340 8.37 -16.60 6.27
N ALA A 341 8.66 -16.74 7.57
CA ALA A 341 9.95 -16.35 8.13
C ALA A 341 11.11 -16.97 7.34
N VAL A 342 12.20 -16.20 7.18
CA VAL A 342 13.43 -16.71 6.57
C VAL A 342 14.07 -17.65 7.57
N GLN A 343 13.74 -18.94 7.49
CA GLN A 343 14.44 -19.95 8.28
C GLN A 343 15.93 -19.82 7.99
N SER A 344 16.71 -19.54 9.04
CA SER A 344 18.16 -19.54 8.99
C SER A 344 18.60 -20.90 8.42
N GLN A 345 19.11 -20.93 7.19
CA GLN A 345 19.82 -22.12 6.73
C GLN A 345 21.12 -22.16 7.52
N SER A 346 21.12 -23.03 8.53
CA SER A 346 22.27 -23.43 9.34
C SER A 346 23.33 -24.13 8.49
#